data_AF-A0A930SLH2-F1
#
_entry.id   AF-A0A930SLH2-F1
#
_cell.length_a   1.000
_cell.length_b   1.000
_cell.length_c   1.000
_cell.angle_alpha   90.00
_cell.angle_beta   90.00
_cell.angle_gamma   90.00
#
_symmetry.space_group_name_H-M   'P 1'
#
loop_
_entity.id
_entity.type
_entity.pdbx_description
1 polymer ?
#
loop_
_entity_poly.entity_id
_entity_poly.type
_entity_poly.pdbx_seq_one_letter_code
_entity_poly.pdbx_strand_id
1 'polypeptide(L)' 'MADTVNYEKLADVLNRASADGKASFCRMLWGNQPEPVQSQLLTLLSTQAQAIVNPPSA' A
#
# COMPACT_ATOMS: atom_id res chain seq x y z
N MET A 1 8.28 -6.87 -22.34
CA MET A 1 6.98 -6.39 -21.85
C MET A 1 7.28 -5.59 -20.60
N ALA A 2 7.02 -4.29 -20.61
CA ALA A 2 7.21 -3.48 -19.41
C ALA A 2 6.07 -3.85 -18.46
N ASP A 3 6.37 -4.61 -17.42
CA ASP A 3 5.50 -4.76 -16.25
C ASP A 3 5.37 -3.37 -15.62
N THR A 4 4.48 -2.56 -16.19
CA THR A 4 4.11 -1.26 -15.64
C THR A 4 3.38 -1.57 -14.35
N VAL A 5 4.12 -1.54 -13.23
CA VAL A 5 3.55 -1.65 -11.89
C VAL A 5 2.38 -0.65 -11.83
N ASN A 6 1.17 -1.19 -11.81
CA ASN A 6 -0.03 -0.39 -11.93
C ASN A 6 -0.38 0.14 -10.54
N TYR A 7 0.27 1.25 -10.18
CA TYR A 7 0.20 1.87 -8.84
C TYR A 7 -1.24 2.11 -8.39
N GLU A 8 -2.12 2.49 -9.30
CA GLU A 8 -3.54 2.71 -9.03
C GLU A 8 -4.23 1.43 -8.57
N LYS A 9 -3.96 0.30 -9.22
CA LYS A 9 -4.52 -1.00 -8.81
C LYS A 9 -3.96 -1.49 -7.49
N LEU A 10 -2.65 -1.33 -7.26
CA LEU A 10 -2.04 -1.67 -5.98
C LEU A 10 -2.58 -0.82 -4.84
N ALA A 11 -2.77 0.48 -5.07
CA ALA A 11 -3.37 1.39 -4.10
C ALA A 11 -4.83 1.01 -3.81
N ASP A 12 -5.64 0.69 -4.82
CA ASP A 12 -7.02 0.22 -4.64
C ASP A 12 -7.07 -1.09 -3.82
N VAL A 13 -6.19 -2.05 -4.12
CA VAL A 13 -6.10 -3.32 -3.36
C VAL A 13 -5.73 -3.05 -1.90
N LEU A 14 -4.72 -2.21 -1.66
CA LEU A 14 -4.28 -1.86 -0.30
C LEU A 14 -5.39 -1.12 0.46
N ASN A 15 -6.08 -0.17 -0.19
CA ASN A 15 -7.20 0.59 0.39
C ASN A 15 -8.36 -0.33 0.77
N ARG A 16 -8.75 -1.26 -0.11
CA ARG A 16 -9.80 -2.24 0.17
C ARG A 16 -9.39 -3.21 1.27
N ALA A 17 -8.18 -3.74 1.21
CA ALA A 17 -7.68 -4.65 2.23
C ALA A 17 -7.58 -3.98 3.60
N SER A 18 -7.21 -2.70 3.66
CA SER A 18 -7.24 -1.93 4.90
C SER A 18 -8.66 -1.75 5.45
N ALA A 19 -9.64 -1.44 4.60
CA ALA A 19 -11.03 -1.30 5.02
C ALA A 19 -11.66 -2.63 5.48
N ASP A 20 -11.19 -3.76 4.93
CA ASP A 20 -11.59 -5.12 5.30
C ASP A 20 -10.89 -5.63 6.58
N GLY A 21 -10.02 -4.82 7.19
CA GLY A 21 -9.27 -5.19 8.40
C GLY A 21 -8.08 -6.13 8.14
N LYS A 22 -7.69 -6.34 6.88
CA LYS A 22 -6.56 -7.20 6.48
C LYS A 22 -5.20 -6.51 6.63
N ALA A 23 -4.95 -5.92 7.80
CA ALA A 23 -3.75 -5.13 8.06
C ALA A 23 -2.43 -5.90 7.81
N SER A 24 -2.38 -7.18 8.19
CA SER A 24 -1.20 -8.04 7.96
C SER A 24 -0.90 -8.25 6.47
N PHE A 25 -1.95 -8.39 5.65
CA PHE A 25 -1.80 -8.52 4.20
C PHE A 25 -1.30 -7.22 3.58
N CYS A 26 -1.82 -6.06 4.00
CA CYS A 26 -1.33 -4.77 3.52
C CYS A 26 0.15 -4.57 3.83
N ARG A 27 0.60 -4.92 5.05
CA ARG A 27 2.01 -4.84 5.45
C ARG A 27 2.90 -5.80 4.65
N MET A 28 2.43 -7.02 4.40
CA MET A 28 3.16 -7.99 3.59
C MET A 28 3.33 -7.52 2.15
N LEU A 29 2.25 -7.03 1.52
CA LEU A 29 2.28 -6.47 0.18
C LEU A 29 3.21 -5.27 0.10
N TRP A 30 3.13 -4.38 1.09
CA TRP A 30 3.96 -3.19 1.21
C TRP A 30 5.45 -3.52 1.34
N GLY A 31 5.80 -4.46 2.21
CA GLY A 31 7.19 -4.90 2.40
C GLY A 31 7.79 -5.57 1.16
N ASN A 32 6.96 -6.11 0.27
CA ASN A 32 7.38 -6.64 -1.03
C ASN A 32 7.49 -5.58 -2.13
N GLN A 33 7.05 -4.34 -1.91
CA GLN A 33 7.21 -3.26 -2.89
C GLN A 33 8.58 -2.58 -2.73
N PRO A 34 9.29 -2.27 -3.83
CA PRO A 34 10.50 -1.46 -3.76
C PRO A 34 10.18 0.00 -3.38
N GLU A 35 11.13 0.70 -2.75
CA GLU A 35 11.00 2.10 -2.31
C GLU A 35 10.36 3.09 -3.30
N PRO A 36 10.72 3.10 -4.61
CA PRO A 36 10.09 4.01 -5.57
C PRO A 36 8.59 3.72 -5.74
N VAL A 37 8.18 2.45 -5.61
CA VAL A 37 6.77 2.05 -5.69
C VAL A 37 6.04 2.45 -4.41
N GLN A 38 6.67 2.27 -3.24
CA GLN A 38 6.12 2.71 -1.96
C GLN A 38 5.85 4.22 -1.94
N SER A 39 6.81 5.04 -2.41
CA SER A 39 6.64 6.50 -2.47
C SER A 39 5.44 6.92 -3.32
N GLN A 40 5.25 6.28 -4.47
CA GLN A 40 4.11 6.53 -5.37
C GLN A 40 2.78 6.00 -4.80
N LEU A 41 2.81 4.86 -4.11
CA LEU A 41 1.62 4.31 -3.47
C LEU A 41 1.17 5.15 -2.27
N LEU A 42 2.09 5.67 -1.45
CA LEU A 42 1.78 6.52 -0.30
C LEU A 42 0.90 7.72 -0.69
N THR A 43 1.13 8.32 -1.86
CA THR A 43 0.33 9.44 -2.38
C THR A 43 -1.07 9.03 -2.85
N LEU A 44 -1.28 7.75 -3.19
CA LEU A 44 -2.54 7.19 -3.67
C LEU A 44 -3.33 6.43 -2.59
N LEU A 45 -2.69 6.14 -1.45
CA LEU A 45 -3.29 5.41 -0.34
C LEU A 45 -4.20 6.31 0.50
N SER A 46 -5.26 5.72 1.02
CA SER A 46 -6.17 6.34 1.98
C SER A 46 -5.52 6.44 3.35
N THR A 47 -5.97 7.37 4.19
CA THR A 47 -5.45 7.59 5.56
C THR A 47 -5.40 6.30 6.39
N GLN A 48 -6.41 5.43 6.27
CA GLN A 48 -6.42 4.12 6.92
C GLN A 48 -5.31 3.18 6.43
N ALA A 49 -5.14 3.07 5.11
CA ALA A 49 -4.13 2.20 4.52
C ALA A 49 -2.72 2.70 4.88
N GLN A 50 -2.50 4.02 4.83
CA GLN A 50 -1.27 4.66 5.28
C GLN A 50 -0.96 4.36 6.75
N ALA A 51 -1.95 4.46 7.64
CA ALA A 51 -1.76 4.12 9.06
C ALA A 51 -1.39 2.65 9.31
N ILE A 52 -1.78 1.75 8.40
CA ILE A 52 -1.44 0.32 8.49
C ILE A 52 -0.03 0.02 7.98
N VAL A 53 0.35 0.60 6.83
CA VAL A 53 1.63 0.32 6.16
C VAL A 53 2.77 1.22 6.62
N ASN A 54 2.44 2.42 7.10
CA ASN A 54 3.34 3.40 7.69
C ASN A 54 2.73 3.89 9.02
N PRO A 55 2.66 3.02 10.05
CA PRO A 55 2.18 3.45 11.35
C PRO A 55 3.10 4.57 11.86
N PRO A 56 2.56 5.69 12.36
CA PRO A 56 3.40 6.71 12.99
C PRO A 56 4.14 6.03 14.14
N SER A 57 5.47 5.96 14.03
CA SER A 57 6.33 5.49 15.12
C SER A 57 6.04 6.38 16.34
N ALA A 58 5.47 5.77 17.38
CA ALA A 58 5.28 6.41 18.68
C ALA A 58 6.62 6.66 19.37
#